data_AF-A0A972LGH8-F1
#
_entry.id   AF-A0A972LGH8-F1
#
_cell.length_a   1.000
_cell.length_b   1.000
_cell.length_c   1.000
_cell.angle_alpha   90.00
_cell.angle_beta   90.00
_cell.angle_gamma   90.00
#
_symmetry.space_group_name_H-M   'P 1'
#
loop_
_entity.id
_entity.type
_entity.pdbx_description
1 polymer ?
#
loop_
_entity_poly.entity_id
_entity_poly.type
_entity_poly.pdbx_seq_one_letter_code
_entity_poly.pdbx_strand_id
1 'polypeptide(L)'
;MLTDERVIIREEKGSLWAFGTPWHGTAQLHKNAGTPVDSIFFIKHGKQNRAIPIKIPDAVNRLMVRCFPTFWNRQGMEFALEFCIRIAREVACYELEFVPTPSVIEYVKAL
;
A
#
# COMPACT_ATOMS: atom_id res chain seq x y z
N MET A 1 9.08 -7.44 7.89
CA MET A 1 8.34 -6.16 8.05
C MET A 1 9.31 -5.01 7.80
N LEU A 2 8.96 -4.09 6.91
CA LEU A 2 9.81 -2.92 6.57
C LEU A 2 9.53 -1.73 7.49
N THR A 3 8.26 -1.53 7.84
CA THR A 3 7.71 -0.48 8.70
C THR A 3 6.28 -0.88 9.11
N ASP A 4 5.78 -0.32 10.20
CA ASP A 4 4.44 -0.46 10.76
C ASP A 4 3.55 0.78 10.59
N GLU A 5 4.13 1.92 10.19
CA GLU A 5 3.40 3.17 10.01
C GLU A 5 3.34 3.58 8.53
N ARG A 6 4.36 4.32 8.08
CA ARG A 6 4.38 4.93 6.75
C ARG A 6 5.35 4.18 5.86
N VAL A 7 4.85 3.76 4.71
CA VAL A 7 5.63 3.18 3.62
C VAL A 7 5.93 4.25 2.57
N ILE A 8 7.13 4.22 2.02
CA ILE A 8 7.47 4.97 0.80
C ILE A 8 7.34 4.00 -0.36
N ILE A 9 6.51 4.35 -1.35
CA ILE A 9 6.50 3.65 -2.64
C ILE A 9 7.23 4.55 -3.64
N ARG A 10 8.25 4.01 -4.31
CA ARG A 10 8.98 4.70 -5.38
C ARG A 10 9.33 3.73 -6.50
N GLU A 11 9.66 4.29 -7.65
CA GLU A 11 10.20 3.52 -8.75
C GLU A 11 11.70 3.21 -8.54
N GLU A 12 12.07 1.96 -8.78
CA GLU A 12 13.45 1.49 -8.80
C GLU A 12 13.61 0.53 -9.98
N LYS A 13 14.52 0.83 -10.91
CA LYS A 13 14.81 0.00 -12.10
C LYS A 13 13.56 -0.37 -12.93
N GLY A 14 12.59 0.54 -13.03
CA GLY A 14 11.37 0.34 -13.81
C GLY A 14 10.25 -0.43 -13.09
N SER A 15 10.41 -0.73 -11.80
CA SER A 15 9.39 -1.40 -10.99
C SER A 15 9.05 -0.60 -9.73
N LEU A 16 7.87 -0.84 -9.18
CA LEU A 16 7.43 -0.21 -7.92
C LEU A 16 8.00 -0.96 -6.72
N TRP A 17 8.65 -0.23 -5.83
CA TRP A 17 9.29 -0.75 -4.62
C TRP A 17 8.77 -0.03 -3.38
N ALA A 18 8.55 -0.79 -2.32
CA ALA A 18 8.18 -0.31 -1.00
C ALA A 18 9.41 -0.25 -0.09
N PHE A 19 9.51 0.84 0.67
CA PHE A 19 10.57 1.09 1.64
C PHE A 19 9.99 1.48 2.99
N GLY A 20 10.68 1.08 4.05
CA GLY A 20 10.46 1.66 5.37
C GLY A 20 10.88 3.13 5.40
N THR A 21 10.22 3.91 6.24
CA THR A 21 10.59 5.30 6.52
C THR A 21 11.66 5.29 7.63
N PRO A 22 12.76 6.09 7.57
CA PRO A 22 13.83 6.13 8.59
C PRO A 22 13.41 6.59 10.00
N TRP A 23 12.12 6.83 10.23
CA TRP A 23 11.58 7.23 11.53
C TRP A 23 11.18 5.95 12.26
N HIS A 24 11.57 5.83 13.53
CA HIS A 24 11.18 4.69 14.35
C HIS A 24 9.67 4.71 14.58
N GLY A 25 8.93 3.83 13.89
CA GLY A 25 7.54 3.53 14.22
C GLY A 25 7.44 2.90 15.62
N THR A 26 6.21 2.73 16.09
CA THR A 26 5.92 2.26 17.46
C THR A 26 6.48 0.86 17.76
N ALA A 27 6.69 0.01 16.76
CA ALA A 27 7.27 -1.32 16.91
C ALA A 27 8.82 -1.37 16.89
N GLN A 28 9.53 -0.24 16.71
CA GLN A 28 10.99 -0.19 16.45
C GLN A 28 11.47 -1.05 15.27
N LEU A 29 10.55 -1.56 14.43
CA LEU A 29 10.85 -2.39 13.28
C LEU A 29 11.10 -1.52 12.04
N HIS A 30 12.35 -1.08 11.87
CA HIS A 30 12.79 -0.39 10.67
C HIS A 30 13.94 -1.16 10.03
N LYS A 31 13.74 -1.63 8.79
CA LYS A 31 14.82 -2.15 7.96
C LYS A 31 15.12 -1.13 6.87
N ASN A 32 16.38 -0.71 6.75
CA ASN A 32 16.84 0.05 5.59
C ASN A 32 16.95 -0.89 4.37
N ALA A 33 15.80 -1.35 3.91
CA ALA A 33 15.65 -2.28 2.81
C ALA A 33 14.41 -1.89 2.00
N GLY A 34 14.48 -2.17 0.69
CA GLY A 34 13.33 -2.09 -0.20
C GLY A 34 12.90 -3.49 -0.62
N THR A 35 11.62 -3.63 -0.97
CA THR A 35 11.11 -4.83 -1.64
C THR A 35 10.20 -4.42 -2.81
N PRO A 36 10.19 -5.17 -3.92
CA PRO A 36 9.15 -5.01 -4.94
C PRO A 36 7.75 -5.10 -4.33
N VAL A 37 6.80 -4.35 -4.88
CA VAL A 37 5.40 -4.36 -4.42
C VAL A 37 4.56 -5.25 -5.33
N ASP A 38 4.17 -6.42 -4.80
CA ASP A 38 3.32 -7.35 -5.55
C ASP A 38 1.82 -7.04 -5.36
N SER A 39 1.42 -6.61 -4.16
CA SER A 39 0.01 -6.38 -3.82
C SER A 39 -0.18 -5.36 -2.71
N ILE A 40 -1.33 -4.66 -2.74
CA ILE A 40 -1.78 -3.72 -1.71
C ILE A 40 -3.15 -4.16 -1.19
N PHE A 41 -3.25 -4.31 0.13
CA PHE A 41 -4.48 -4.71 0.81
C PHE A 41 -5.04 -3.54 1.65
N PHE A 42 -6.25 -3.12 1.32
CA PHE A 42 -7.03 -2.18 2.13
C PHE A 42 -7.86 -2.96 3.14
N ILE A 43 -7.44 -2.95 4.40
CA ILE A 43 -8.04 -3.76 5.45
C ILE A 43 -9.43 -3.25 5.87
N LYS A 44 -10.31 -4.19 6.20
CA LYS A 44 -11.65 -3.97 6.73
C LYS A 44 -12.04 -5.13 7.63
N HIS A 45 -12.71 -4.86 8.75
CA HIS A 45 -13.22 -5.95 9.58
C HIS A 45 -14.31 -6.74 8.84
N GLY A 46 -14.17 -8.07 8.84
CA GLY A 46 -15.10 -8.99 8.20
C GLY A 46 -15.36 -10.22 9.07
N LYS A 47 -16.27 -11.07 8.60
CA LYS A 47 -16.61 -12.34 9.28
C LYS A 47 -15.70 -13.51 8.87
N GLN A 48 -14.92 -13.31 7.80
CA GLN A 48 -13.99 -14.30 7.24
C GLN A 48 -12.85 -13.57 6.53
N ASN A 49 -11.73 -14.26 6.29
CA ASN A 49 -10.64 -13.73 5.49
C ASN A 49 -11.03 -13.78 4.00
N ARG A 50 -11.10 -12.62 3.35
CA ARG A 50 -11.48 -12.51 1.94
C ARG A 50 -10.80 -11.31 1.30
N ALA A 51 -10.00 -11.56 0.26
CA ALA A 51 -9.42 -10.54 -0.60
C ALA A 51 -10.33 -10.34 -1.83
N ILE A 52 -10.87 -9.13 -1.97
CA ILE A 52 -11.77 -8.76 -3.06
C ILE A 52 -11.01 -7.80 -3.98
N PRO A 53 -10.78 -8.13 -5.26
CA PRO A 53 -10.13 -7.21 -6.19
C PRO A 53 -10.88 -5.89 -6.27
N ILE A 54 -10.13 -4.78 -6.23
CA ILE A 54 -10.68 -3.43 -6.32
C ILE A 54 -10.45 -2.91 -7.75
N LYS A 55 -11.44 -2.20 -8.30
CA LYS A 55 -11.30 -1.53 -9.59
C LYS A 55 -10.27 -0.39 -9.50
N ILE A 56 -9.56 -0.13 -10.58
CA ILE A 56 -8.52 0.91 -10.64
C ILE A 56 -8.99 2.26 -10.06
N PRO A 57 -10.14 2.84 -10.43
CA PRO A 57 -10.57 4.12 -9.88
C PRO A 57 -10.75 4.10 -8.35
N ASP A 58 -11.29 3.01 -7.81
CA ASP A 58 -11.49 2.83 -6.38
C ASP A 58 -10.15 2.67 -5.65
N ALA A 59 -9.19 1.95 -6.24
CA ALA A 59 -7.84 1.82 -5.71
C ALA A 59 -7.11 3.17 -5.70
N VAL A 60 -7.19 3.95 -6.78
CA VAL A 60 -6.63 5.31 -6.86
C VAL A 60 -7.19 6.19 -5.76
N ASN A 61 -8.52 6.23 -5.59
CA ASN A 61 -9.14 7.03 -4.54
C ASN A 61 -8.64 6.62 -3.14
N ARG A 62 -8.62 5.31 -2.85
CA ARG A 62 -8.14 4.80 -1.56
C ARG A 62 -6.66 5.10 -1.31
N LEU A 63 -5.81 5.07 -2.34
CA LEU A 63 -4.41 5.48 -2.25
C LEU A 63 -4.31 6.98 -1.96
N MET A 64 -4.98 7.82 -2.75
CA MET A 64 -4.92 9.28 -2.64
C MET A 64 -5.27 9.79 -1.24
N VAL A 65 -6.31 9.24 -0.61
CA VAL A 65 -6.72 9.60 0.76
C VAL A 65 -5.68 9.19 1.83
N ARG A 66 -4.78 8.27 1.50
CA ARG A 66 -3.70 7.77 2.39
C ARG A 66 -2.34 8.36 2.04
N CYS A 67 -2.25 9.19 1.00
CA CYS A 67 -1.03 9.89 0.61
C CYS A 67 -0.93 11.26 1.32
N PHE A 68 0.27 11.82 1.31
CA PHE A 68 0.54 13.19 1.77
C PHE A 68 0.92 14.09 0.58
N PRO A 69 -0.01 14.40 -0.34
CA PRO A 69 0.29 15.24 -1.49
C PRO A 69 0.50 16.70 -1.08
N THR A 70 1.26 17.43 -1.89
CA THR A 70 1.46 18.87 -1.73
C THR A 70 0.27 19.64 -2.30
N PHE A 71 -0.82 19.74 -1.54
CA PHE A 71 -2.10 20.32 -1.98
C PHE A 71 -2.01 21.79 -2.48
N TRP A 72 -1.00 22.53 -2.03
CA TRP A 72 -0.72 23.91 -2.47
C TRP A 72 0.03 24.00 -3.80
N ASN A 73 0.56 22.88 -4.30
CA ASN A 73 1.35 22.81 -5.51
C ASN A 73 0.61 21.96 -6.55
N ARG A 74 0.13 22.61 -7.62
CA ARG A 74 -0.60 21.95 -8.70
C ARG A 74 0.19 20.78 -9.31
N GLN A 75 1.47 20.98 -9.63
CA GLN A 75 2.31 19.97 -10.27
C GLN A 75 2.54 18.76 -9.35
N GLY A 76 2.72 18.99 -8.05
CA GLY A 76 2.87 17.95 -7.04
C GLY A 76 1.58 17.16 -6.82
N MET A 77 0.43 17.83 -6.91
CA MET A 77 -0.88 17.19 -6.86
C MET A 77 -1.14 16.32 -8.10
N GLU A 78 -0.82 16.83 -9.30
CA GLU A 78 -0.88 16.08 -10.56
C GLU A 78 0.04 14.85 -10.50
N PHE A 79 1.29 15.03 -10.04
CA PHE A 79 2.22 13.92 -9.85
C PHE A 79 1.67 12.86 -8.90
N ALA A 80 1.14 13.25 -7.74
CA ALA A 80 0.60 12.29 -6.77
C ALA A 80 -0.57 11.47 -7.35
N LEU A 81 -1.45 12.13 -8.10
CA LEU A 81 -2.58 11.46 -8.77
C LEU A 81 -2.09 10.48 -9.84
N GLU A 82 -1.21 10.91 -10.74
CA GLU A 82 -0.65 10.06 -11.79
C GLU A 82 0.12 8.86 -11.19
N PHE A 83 0.85 9.10 -10.09
CA PHE A 83 1.57 8.03 -9.40
C PHE A 83 0.61 7.02 -8.76
N CYS A 84 -0.51 7.46 -8.16
CA CYS A 84 -1.53 6.55 -7.65
C CYS A 84 -2.23 5.76 -8.78
N ILE A 85 -2.47 6.38 -9.94
CA ILE A 85 -2.99 5.70 -11.14
C ILE A 85 -2.03 4.61 -11.59
N ARG A 86 -0.72 4.90 -11.62
CA ARG A 86 0.31 3.93 -11.98
C ARG A 86 0.32 2.75 -11.01
N ILE A 87 0.36 3.01 -9.70
CA ILE A 87 0.32 1.95 -8.67
C ILE A 87 -0.93 1.08 -8.87
N ALA A 88 -2.11 1.68 -9.02
CA ALA A 88 -3.35 0.93 -9.18
C ALA A 88 -3.42 0.10 -10.48
N ARG A 89 -2.62 0.43 -11.50
CA ARG A 89 -2.53 -0.33 -12.77
C ARG A 89 -1.50 -1.46 -12.71
N GLU A 90 -0.39 -1.25 -12.01
CA GLU A 90 0.75 -2.19 -11.98
C GLU A 90 0.72 -3.13 -10.78
N VAL A 91 0.04 -2.75 -9.69
CA VAL A 91 0.00 -3.50 -8.42
C VAL A 91 -1.40 -4.01 -8.15
N ALA A 92 -1.53 -5.29 -7.82
CA ALA A 92 -2.80 -5.88 -7.48
C ALA A 92 -3.36 -5.26 -6.18
N CYS A 93 -4.55 -4.67 -6.27
CA CYS A 93 -5.18 -3.96 -5.15
C CYS A 93 -6.44 -4.69 -4.68
N TYR A 94 -6.54 -4.96 -3.37
CA TYR A 94 -7.64 -5.72 -2.79
C TYR A 94 -8.27 -5.01 -1.59
N GLU A 95 -9.57 -5.19 -1.39
CA GLU A 95 -10.20 -4.99 -0.08
C GLU A 95 -10.04 -6.30 0.68
N LEU A 96 -9.33 -6.25 1.80
CA LEU A 96 -9.10 -7.40 2.66
C LEU A 96 -10.07 -7.34 3.83
N GLU A 97 -11.14 -8.11 3.72
CA GLU A 97 -11.95 -8.45 4.89
C GLU A 97 -11.15 -9.44 5.73
N PHE A 98 -11.01 -9.17 7.03
CA PHE A 98 -10.27 -10.04 7.92
C PHE A 98 -11.00 -10.29 9.24
N VAL A 99 -10.80 -11.49 9.77
CA VAL A 99 -11.01 -11.82 11.18
C VAL A 99 -9.68 -11.56 11.90
N PRO A 100 -9.65 -10.84 13.04
CA PRO A 100 -8.41 -10.45 13.73
C PRO A 100 -7.73 -11.64 14.44
N THR A 101 -7.36 -12.65 13.66
CA THR A 101 -6.64 -13.85 14.09
C THR A 101 -5.42 -14.03 13.20
N PRO A 102 -4.38 -14.75 13.64
CA PRO A 102 -3.18 -15.00 12.83
C PRO A 102 -3.45 -15.68 11.49
N SER A 103 -4.61 -16.33 11.32
CA SER A 103 -5.02 -16.98 10.06
C SER A 103 -5.01 -16.05 8.84
N VAL A 104 -5.17 -14.73 9.04
CA VAL A 104 -5.12 -13.75 7.94
C VAL A 104 -3.74 -13.69 7.30
N ILE A 105 -2.67 -13.95 8.06
CA ILE A 105 -1.30 -13.90 7.54
C ILE A 105 -1.07 -15.02 6.55
N GLU A 106 -1.48 -16.24 6.90
CA GLU A 106 -1.37 -17.40 6.01
C GLU A 106 -2.30 -17.27 4.81
N TYR A 107 -3.48 -16.67 4.99
CA TYR A 107 -4.38 -16.35 3.88
C TYR A 107 -3.71 -15.41 2.87
N VAL A 108 -3.08 -14.30 3.32
CA VAL A 108 -2.43 -13.33 2.43
C VAL A 108 -1.21 -13.91 1.73
N LYS A 109 -0.42 -14.76 2.39
CA LYS A 109 0.75 -15.42 1.78
C LYS A 109 0.39 -16.44 0.69
N ALA A 110 -0.84 -16.95 0.69
CA ALA A 110 -1.30 -17.96 -0.25
C ALA A 110 -2.01 -17.37 -1.49
N LEU A 111 -2.22 -16.04 -1.53
CA LEU A 111 -2.73 -15.31 -2.69
C LEU A 111 -1.62 -15.06 -3.71
#